data_AF-A0ABC8WKQ0-F1
#
_entry.id   AF-A0ABC8WKQ0-F1
#
_cell.length_a   1.000
_cell.length_b   1.000
_cell.length_c   1.000
_cell.angle_alpha   90.00
_cell.angle_beta   90.00
_cell.angle_gamma   90.00
#
_symmetry.space_group_name_H-M   'P 1'
#
loop_
_entity.id
_entity.type
_entity.pdbx_description
1 polymer ?
#
loop_
_entity_poly.entity_id
_entity_poly.type
_entity_poly.pdbx_seq_one_letter_code
_entity_poly.pdbx_strand_id
1 'polypeptide(L)'
;MEAVSLEGKLDSNEPGQKRSDLENTAGEVVDSGDAKRPREGNHDRAIGMDMVHMDEEEEEEEEEVDMEKYKPFGMYCKNWLYLYGRWATFDEPTDLPPMRHTDGPVLPIGEEPMDTMEIFFVKVAQITEGIQWPLDVYGDVAVRDSLDHKRNYLFRRPREQCQRLTSLQDSLLELTGPSRAVLLLDHPAFEIDLKVKGKEESEDKVLCCDVFGYNNIAYNGDASYAITKVISSDYSAIEVKFAHVTCSLEATISIRMTNGSNNFWARLTARTVSIGEKVVLLDTRGREVSVRDDGQVDLQRSVVVVEEQGKLVLGFEAAQLGDNAQSSITASEEMTFRARSALRSEGNFVIESTRLHVLVAWSVLP
;
A
#
# COMPACT_ATOMS: atom_id res chain seq x y z
N MET A 1 -10.11 40.97 -52.69
CA MET A 1 -10.86 41.92 -51.84
C MET A 1 -10.58 41.57 -50.40
N GLU A 2 -10.07 42.40 -49.52
CA GLU A 2 -9.33 43.66 -49.58
C GLU A 2 -8.78 43.76 -48.15
N ALA A 3 -7.48 44.04 -48.02
CA ALA A 3 -6.85 44.34 -46.74
C ALA A 3 -7.11 45.80 -46.38
N VAL A 4 -7.31 46.12 -45.09
CA VAL A 4 -7.03 47.46 -44.56
C VAL A 4 -6.54 47.34 -43.11
N SER A 5 -5.24 47.57 -42.94
CA SER A 5 -4.59 48.05 -41.72
C SER A 5 -5.04 49.48 -41.40
N LEU A 6 -4.95 49.92 -40.14
CA LEU A 6 -4.43 51.26 -39.81
C LEU A 6 -4.07 51.40 -38.33
N GLU A 7 -2.87 51.94 -38.15
CA GLU A 7 -2.15 52.28 -36.93
C GLU A 7 -2.69 53.55 -36.24
N GLY A 8 -2.24 53.80 -35.00
CA GLY A 8 -1.64 55.12 -34.70
C GLY A 8 -1.93 55.83 -33.37
N LYS A 9 -0.86 55.91 -32.54
CA LYS A 9 -0.43 57.00 -31.62
C LYS A 9 -1.19 57.22 -30.29
N LEU A 10 -0.53 57.15 -29.11
CA LEU A 10 0.53 57.99 -28.48
C LEU A 10 0.08 59.41 -28.10
N ASP A 11 -0.07 59.67 -26.78
CA ASP A 11 0.53 60.76 -25.98
C ASP A 11 -0.14 60.80 -24.58
N SER A 12 0.58 60.53 -23.49
CA SER A 12 1.38 61.44 -22.63
C SER A 12 0.56 62.43 -21.77
N ASN A 13 0.61 62.24 -20.44
CA ASN A 13 0.89 63.28 -19.44
C ASN A 13 0.70 62.78 -17.98
N GLU A 14 1.82 62.72 -17.25
CA GLU A 14 1.97 63.09 -15.82
C GLU A 14 1.66 64.61 -15.63
N PRO A 15 1.60 65.25 -14.42
CA PRO A 15 2.42 64.97 -13.21
C PRO A 15 1.81 65.29 -11.81
N GLY A 16 2.61 65.04 -10.74
CA GLY A 16 2.58 65.85 -9.50
C GLY A 16 2.29 65.09 -8.19
N GLN A 17 3.26 64.49 -7.46
CA GLN A 17 4.32 65.07 -6.60
C GLN A 17 3.88 65.49 -5.17
N LYS A 18 4.43 64.80 -4.14
CA LYS A 18 5.00 65.28 -2.83
C LYS A 18 5.02 64.12 -1.81
N ARG A 19 6.15 63.50 -1.43
CA ARG A 19 7.26 63.89 -0.52
C ARG A 19 6.87 64.37 0.88
N SER A 20 7.36 63.67 1.91
CA SER A 20 8.29 64.22 2.92
C SER A 20 9.02 63.12 3.69
N ASP A 21 10.36 63.21 3.64
CA ASP A 21 11.39 62.47 4.39
C ASP A 21 11.60 63.04 5.82
N LEU A 22 12.57 62.42 6.53
CA LEU A 22 13.43 62.89 7.65
C LEU A 22 13.14 62.16 9.00
N GLU A 23 14.11 61.70 9.79
CA GLU A 23 15.53 62.08 9.88
C GLU A 23 16.37 61.05 10.69
N ASN A 24 17.65 60.94 10.33
CA ASN A 24 18.75 60.32 11.10
C ASN A 24 19.27 61.27 12.17
N THR A 25 19.94 60.76 13.21
CA THR A 25 21.14 61.40 13.77
C THR A 25 22.15 60.36 14.27
N ALA A 26 23.42 60.68 14.09
CA ALA A 26 24.62 59.90 14.38
C ALA A 26 25.57 60.68 15.30
N GLY A 27 26.61 60.00 15.80
CA GLY A 27 27.82 60.57 16.42
C GLY A 27 28.23 59.78 17.67
N GLU A 28 29.50 59.48 17.98
CA GLU A 28 30.81 59.82 17.42
C GLU A 28 31.87 58.93 18.12
N VAL A 29 33.11 59.00 17.62
CA VAL A 29 34.36 58.22 17.78
C VAL A 29 35.00 58.40 19.20
N VAL A 30 35.89 57.55 19.76
CA VAL A 30 37.38 57.63 19.71
C VAL A 30 38.04 56.62 20.71
N ASP A 31 38.94 55.79 20.16
CA ASP A 31 40.32 55.40 20.54
C ASP A 31 40.77 54.88 21.94
N SER A 32 41.69 53.90 21.83
CA SER A 32 42.89 53.59 22.63
C SER A 32 42.82 52.71 23.89
N GLY A 33 43.80 51.79 24.00
CA GLY A 33 44.39 51.39 25.29
C GLY A 33 44.61 49.90 25.52
N ASP A 34 45.85 49.45 25.34
CA ASP A 34 46.35 48.09 25.55
C ASP A 34 46.71 47.77 27.03
N ALA A 35 46.83 46.46 27.31
CA ALA A 35 47.65 45.81 28.33
C ALA A 35 47.12 45.44 29.76
N LYS A 36 47.36 44.14 30.07
CA LYS A 36 47.69 43.47 31.35
C LYS A 36 46.61 42.60 32.06
N ARG A 37 46.79 41.28 31.92
CA ARG A 37 46.54 40.22 32.94
C ARG A 37 47.50 40.43 34.15
N PRO A 38 47.25 39.92 35.40
CA PRO A 38 46.89 38.52 35.70
C PRO A 38 46.03 38.20 36.97
N ARG A 39 45.62 36.91 37.08
CA ARG A 39 45.41 35.99 38.24
C ARG A 39 44.77 36.55 39.53
N GLU A 40 43.77 35.93 40.16
CA GLU A 40 43.75 34.63 40.85
C GLU A 40 42.31 34.42 41.40
N GLY A 41 41.74 33.22 41.36
CA GLY A 41 41.42 32.56 42.63
C GLY A 41 40.09 31.78 42.55
N ASN A 42 40.17 30.51 42.92
CA ASN A 42 39.17 29.45 42.82
C ASN A 42 38.08 29.57 43.91
N HIS A 43 36.82 29.23 43.60
CA HIS A 43 36.03 28.27 44.39
C HIS A 43 34.60 28.08 43.86
N ASP A 44 34.34 26.82 43.49
CA ASP A 44 33.17 26.01 43.83
C ASP A 44 31.75 26.51 43.49
N ARG A 45 31.17 25.86 42.48
CA ARG A 45 29.97 25.02 42.69
C ARG A 45 29.75 24.08 41.51
N ALA A 46 30.20 22.84 41.70
CA ALA A 46 29.75 21.70 40.92
C ALA A 46 28.28 21.40 41.29
N ILE A 47 27.42 21.26 40.29
CA ILE A 47 26.14 20.56 40.40
C ILE A 47 26.39 19.21 39.73
N GLY A 48 26.39 18.15 40.54
CA GLY A 48 26.57 16.77 40.09
C GLY A 48 25.39 16.31 39.26
N MET A 49 25.67 15.71 38.11
CA MET A 49 24.75 14.78 37.45
C MET A 49 25.00 13.41 38.10
N ASP A 50 24.00 12.93 38.82
CA ASP A 50 23.99 11.60 39.42
C ASP A 50 24.16 10.54 38.33
N MET A 51 25.23 9.77 38.46
CA MET A 51 25.45 8.52 37.74
C MET A 51 24.55 7.48 38.39
N VAL A 52 23.38 7.23 37.81
CA VAL A 52 22.63 6.01 38.11
C VAL A 52 23.42 4.84 37.54
N HIS A 53 23.93 4.00 38.44
CA HIS A 53 24.47 2.69 38.15
C HIS A 53 23.44 1.86 37.35
N MET A 54 23.78 1.52 36.11
CA MET A 54 23.13 0.44 35.38
C MET A 54 23.89 -0.84 35.75
N ASP A 55 23.18 -1.73 36.43
CA ASP A 55 23.64 -3.05 36.81
C ASP A 55 24.02 -3.87 35.57
N GLU A 56 25.09 -4.66 35.72
CA GLU A 56 25.53 -5.69 34.77
C GLU A 56 24.49 -6.82 34.76
N GLU A 57 23.66 -6.90 33.72
CA GLU A 57 22.80 -8.07 33.47
C GLU A 57 22.95 -8.57 32.03
N GLU A 58 23.44 -9.81 31.94
CA GLU A 58 23.37 -10.82 30.89
C GLU A 58 23.88 -10.44 29.48
N GLU A 59 25.13 -10.86 29.20
CA GLU A 59 25.56 -11.16 27.82
C GLU A 59 24.68 -12.32 27.30
N GLU A 60 23.57 -12.00 26.63
CA GLU A 60 22.90 -12.96 25.76
C GLU A 60 23.92 -13.37 24.69
N GLU A 61 24.26 -14.66 24.61
CA GLU A 61 25.00 -15.21 23.49
C GLU A 61 24.17 -14.93 22.23
N GLU A 62 24.50 -13.85 21.50
CA GLU A 62 24.00 -13.64 20.15
C GLU A 62 24.43 -14.86 19.34
N GLU A 63 23.50 -15.81 19.10
CA GLU A 63 23.72 -16.81 18.07
C GLU A 63 24.16 -16.06 16.82
N GLU A 64 25.35 -16.36 16.28
CA GLU A 64 25.82 -15.82 15.00
C GLU A 64 24.88 -16.32 13.91
N VAL A 65 23.71 -15.69 13.79
CA VAL A 65 22.87 -15.76 12.61
C VAL A 65 23.75 -15.21 11.50
N ASP A 66 23.95 -15.99 10.43
CA ASP A 66 24.74 -15.60 9.27
C ASP A 66 24.14 -14.32 8.63
N MET A 67 24.56 -13.17 9.15
CA MET A 67 24.11 -11.82 8.79
C MET A 67 24.56 -11.43 7.38
N GLU A 68 25.44 -12.23 6.76
CA GLU A 68 26.00 -11.93 5.45
C GLU A 68 24.97 -12.19 4.33
N LYS A 69 24.00 -13.06 4.58
CA LYS A 69 22.97 -13.50 3.60
C LYS A 69 21.72 -12.61 3.55
N TYR A 70 21.53 -11.67 4.48
CA TYR A 70 20.27 -10.91 4.70
C TYR A 70 20.42 -9.37 4.73
N LYS A 71 21.50 -8.81 4.15
CA LYS A 71 21.98 -7.45 4.50
C LYS A 71 20.94 -6.31 4.38
N PRO A 72 20.07 -6.22 3.34
CA PRO A 72 19.07 -5.14 3.29
C PRO A 72 17.86 -5.39 4.20
N PHE A 73 17.25 -6.58 4.10
CA PHE A 73 16.02 -6.92 4.84
C PHE A 73 16.27 -6.97 6.35
N GLY A 74 17.34 -7.63 6.79
CA GLY A 74 17.69 -7.72 8.22
C GLY A 74 18.02 -6.35 8.83
N MET A 75 18.71 -5.46 8.09
CA MET A 75 18.98 -4.09 8.55
C MET A 75 17.69 -3.29 8.66
N TYR A 76 16.78 -3.43 7.70
CA TYR A 76 15.46 -2.83 7.77
C TYR A 76 14.66 -3.32 8.99
N CYS A 77 14.64 -4.63 9.27
CA CYS A 77 13.99 -5.19 10.46
C CYS A 77 14.56 -4.59 11.74
N LYS A 78 15.89 -4.52 11.87
CA LYS A 78 16.57 -3.92 13.03
C LYS A 78 16.21 -2.44 13.21
N ASN A 79 16.20 -1.66 12.12
CA ASN A 79 15.82 -0.25 12.16
C ASN A 79 14.34 -0.07 12.56
N TRP A 80 13.46 -0.92 12.05
CA TRP A 80 12.04 -0.90 12.44
C TRP A 80 11.89 -1.24 13.93
N LEU A 81 12.57 -2.28 14.42
CA LEU A 81 12.58 -2.67 15.84
C LEU A 81 13.07 -1.53 16.73
N TYR A 82 14.14 -0.84 16.31
CA TYR A 82 14.66 0.32 17.04
C TYR A 82 13.64 1.46 17.14
N LEU A 83 12.91 1.74 16.05
CA LEU A 83 11.94 2.83 16.01
C LEU A 83 10.61 2.48 16.67
N TYR A 84 10.10 1.25 16.48
CA TYR A 84 8.70 0.88 16.78
C TYR A 84 8.55 -0.34 17.69
N GLY A 85 9.63 -1.07 17.98
CA GLY A 85 9.62 -2.32 18.74
C GLY A 85 9.11 -2.19 20.17
N ARG A 86 9.04 -0.97 20.71
CA ARG A 86 8.43 -0.69 22.02
C ARG A 86 6.90 -0.85 22.01
N TRP A 87 6.25 -0.66 20.86
CA TRP A 87 4.79 -0.59 20.74
C TRP A 87 4.18 -1.72 19.92
N ALA A 88 4.97 -2.41 19.10
CA ALA A 88 4.51 -3.49 18.24
C ALA A 88 5.63 -4.49 17.97
N THR A 89 5.24 -5.72 17.64
CA THR A 89 6.18 -6.73 17.11
C THR A 89 6.33 -6.55 15.61
N PHE A 90 7.47 -6.97 15.05
CA PHE A 90 7.72 -6.78 13.61
C PHE A 90 6.65 -7.48 12.77
N ASP A 91 6.30 -8.72 13.08
CA ASP A 91 5.36 -9.52 12.27
C ASP A 91 3.87 -9.24 12.56
N GLU A 92 3.59 -8.22 13.37
CA GLU A 92 2.24 -7.87 13.76
C GLU A 92 1.46 -7.33 12.57
N PRO A 93 0.25 -7.88 12.28
CA PRO A 93 -0.62 -7.33 11.26
C PRO A 93 -1.19 -5.96 11.72
N THR A 94 -1.58 -5.13 10.76
CA THR A 94 -2.37 -3.91 11.02
C THR A 94 -3.62 -4.23 11.85
N ASP A 95 -3.85 -3.44 12.90
CA ASP A 95 -5.09 -3.53 13.70
C ASP A 95 -6.20 -2.66 13.13
N LEU A 96 -5.85 -1.77 12.18
CA LEU A 96 -6.80 -0.88 11.55
C LEU A 96 -7.75 -1.68 10.63
N PRO A 97 -9.07 -1.68 10.91
CA PRO A 97 -10.02 -2.35 10.05
C PRO A 97 -10.23 -1.53 8.77
N PRO A 98 -10.77 -2.13 7.69
CA PRO A 98 -11.33 -1.36 6.59
C PRO A 98 -12.63 -0.66 7.04
N MET A 99 -13.21 0.17 6.19
CA MET A 99 -14.52 0.82 6.35
C MET A 99 -14.62 1.78 7.56
N ARG A 100 -13.50 2.28 8.09
CA ARG A 100 -13.46 3.08 9.34
C ARG A 100 -14.42 4.27 9.35
N HIS A 101 -14.60 4.91 8.19
CA HIS A 101 -15.40 6.13 8.03
C HIS A 101 -16.66 5.90 7.18
N THR A 102 -17.08 4.64 6.99
CA THR A 102 -18.28 4.30 6.19
C THR A 102 -19.59 4.75 6.85
N ASP A 103 -19.74 4.54 8.16
CA ASP A 103 -21.00 4.72 8.91
C ASP A 103 -21.06 6.01 9.76
N GLY A 104 -20.06 6.89 9.64
CA GLY A 104 -19.97 8.11 10.42
C GLY A 104 -21.09 9.11 10.09
N PRO A 105 -21.73 9.76 11.09
CA PRO A 105 -22.79 10.73 10.83
C PRO A 105 -22.29 12.00 10.13
N VAL A 106 -20.99 12.29 10.25
CA VAL A 106 -20.24 13.38 9.60
C VAL A 106 -18.79 12.89 9.50
N LEU A 107 -18.15 13.04 8.34
CA LEU A 107 -16.70 12.81 8.23
C LEU A 107 -15.96 13.75 9.19
N PRO A 108 -14.94 13.28 9.93
CA PRO A 108 -14.09 14.15 10.74
C PRO A 108 -13.66 15.39 9.96
N ILE A 109 -13.75 16.56 10.60
CA ILE A 109 -13.41 17.83 9.96
C ILE A 109 -11.94 17.77 9.55
N GLY A 110 -11.67 17.86 8.24
CA GLY A 110 -10.33 17.82 7.68
C GLY A 110 -9.89 16.47 7.10
N GLU A 111 -10.72 15.42 7.18
CA GLU A 111 -10.47 14.20 6.39
C GLU A 111 -10.79 14.45 4.92
N GLU A 112 -9.74 14.59 4.13
CA GLU A 112 -9.80 14.73 2.68
C GLU A 112 -9.28 13.43 2.02
N PRO A 113 -9.78 13.05 0.83
CA PRO A 113 -9.23 11.92 0.10
C PRO A 113 -7.73 12.08 -0.10
N MET A 114 -6.97 11.09 0.35
CA MET A 114 -5.51 11.07 0.22
C MET A 114 -5.08 10.13 -0.92
N ASP A 115 -3.82 10.23 -1.29
CA ASP A 115 -3.23 9.30 -2.24
C ASP A 115 -3.07 7.91 -1.60
N THR A 116 -3.25 6.89 -2.41
CA THR A 116 -3.27 5.49 -1.95
C THR A 116 -2.60 4.58 -2.95
N MET A 117 -2.33 3.35 -2.49
CA MET A 117 -1.77 2.31 -3.33
C MET A 117 -2.76 1.17 -3.57
N GLU A 118 -3.01 0.87 -4.84
CA GLU A 118 -3.73 -0.34 -5.26
C GLU A 118 -2.73 -1.43 -5.65
N ILE A 119 -2.87 -2.65 -5.15
CA ILE A 119 -1.97 -3.75 -5.48
C ILE A 119 -2.70 -4.71 -6.41
N PHE A 120 -2.18 -4.90 -7.62
CA PHE A 120 -2.81 -5.80 -8.61
C PHE A 120 -2.35 -7.24 -8.43
N PHE A 121 -1.03 -7.45 -8.47
CA PHE A 121 -0.46 -8.78 -8.33
C PHE A 121 0.99 -8.78 -7.83
N VAL A 122 1.38 -9.95 -7.34
CA VAL A 122 2.76 -10.37 -7.12
C VAL A 122 2.94 -11.69 -7.86
N LYS A 123 4.00 -11.82 -8.67
CA LYS A 123 4.27 -13.05 -9.41
C LYS A 123 5.76 -13.38 -9.45
N VAL A 124 6.06 -14.67 -9.62
CA VAL A 124 7.41 -15.12 -9.96
C VAL A 124 7.64 -14.91 -11.45
N ALA A 125 8.38 -13.86 -11.80
CA ALA A 125 8.62 -13.45 -13.20
C ALA A 125 9.78 -14.20 -13.85
N GLN A 126 10.70 -14.73 -13.06
CA GLN A 126 11.82 -15.52 -13.54
C GLN A 126 12.30 -16.49 -12.46
N ILE A 127 12.79 -17.65 -12.87
CA ILE A 127 13.64 -18.52 -12.06
C ILE A 127 14.90 -18.86 -12.85
N THR A 128 16.03 -19.05 -12.16
CA THR A 128 17.31 -19.44 -12.76
C THR A 128 17.80 -20.77 -12.16
N GLU A 129 19.02 -21.19 -12.51
CA GLU A 129 19.60 -22.45 -12.06
C GLU A 129 19.58 -22.57 -10.53
N GLY A 130 18.95 -23.63 -10.02
CA GLY A 130 18.82 -23.88 -8.58
C GLY A 130 17.38 -23.93 -8.10
N ILE A 131 16.42 -23.37 -8.83
CA ILE A 131 14.98 -23.46 -8.56
C ILE A 131 14.29 -24.03 -9.81
N GLN A 132 13.35 -24.97 -9.64
CA GLN A 132 12.66 -25.62 -10.76
C GLN A 132 11.17 -25.76 -10.45
N TRP A 133 10.34 -25.57 -11.48
CA TRP A 133 8.90 -25.80 -11.39
C TRP A 133 8.59 -27.30 -11.14
N PRO A 134 7.48 -27.62 -10.44
CA PRO A 134 6.59 -26.71 -9.72
C PRO A 134 7.21 -26.16 -8.44
N LEU A 135 6.78 -24.97 -8.01
CA LEU A 135 7.24 -24.33 -6.77
C LEU A 135 6.17 -24.45 -5.70
N ASP A 136 6.52 -25.01 -4.54
CA ASP A 136 5.68 -24.94 -3.36
C ASP A 136 6.16 -23.72 -2.53
N VAL A 137 5.51 -22.58 -2.76
CA VAL A 137 5.93 -21.25 -2.23
C VAL A 137 5.23 -20.95 -0.92
N TYR A 138 5.99 -20.47 0.07
CA TYR A 138 5.48 -19.99 1.35
C TYR A 138 6.26 -18.75 1.81
N GLY A 139 5.79 -18.13 2.89
CA GLY A 139 6.34 -16.90 3.45
C GLY A 139 5.36 -15.74 3.34
N ASP A 140 5.92 -14.53 3.35
CA ASP A 140 5.20 -13.29 3.55
C ASP A 140 5.47 -12.27 2.44
N VAL A 141 4.41 -11.59 2.01
CA VAL A 141 4.47 -10.33 1.29
C VAL A 141 3.58 -9.34 2.01
N ALA A 142 4.10 -8.19 2.39
CA ALA A 142 3.36 -7.17 3.13
C ALA A 142 3.74 -5.77 2.67
N VAL A 143 2.87 -4.81 2.98
CA VAL A 143 3.17 -3.38 2.86
C VAL A 143 3.01 -2.73 4.23
N ARG A 144 3.96 -1.87 4.60
CA ARG A 144 3.79 -0.94 5.73
C ARG A 144 3.65 0.46 5.21
N ASP A 145 2.65 1.17 5.71
CA ASP A 145 2.56 2.62 5.60
C ASP A 145 2.74 3.26 6.98
N SER A 146 2.55 4.58 7.05
CA SER A 146 2.73 5.37 8.26
C SER A 146 1.52 5.44 9.17
N LEU A 147 0.42 4.72 8.88
CA LEU A 147 -0.78 4.80 9.71
C LEU A 147 -0.60 4.11 11.07
N ASP A 148 0.00 2.92 11.08
CA ASP A 148 0.29 2.16 12.30
C ASP A 148 1.65 1.47 12.28
N HIS A 149 2.40 1.59 11.18
CA HIS A 149 3.68 0.92 10.95
C HIS A 149 3.64 -0.60 11.10
N LYS A 150 2.45 -1.22 11.06
CA LYS A 150 2.26 -2.68 11.12
C LYS A 150 2.12 -3.25 9.71
N ARG A 151 2.24 -4.57 9.57
CA ARG A 151 2.19 -5.24 8.27
C ARG A 151 0.75 -5.32 7.77
N ASN A 152 0.50 -4.68 6.63
CA ASN A 152 -0.68 -4.96 5.84
C ASN A 152 -0.36 -6.10 4.86
N TYR A 153 -0.64 -7.32 5.29
CA TYR A 153 -0.29 -8.53 4.54
C TYR A 153 -1.03 -8.63 3.22
N LEU A 154 -0.27 -8.87 2.15
CA LEU A 154 -0.78 -9.17 0.81
C LEU A 154 -0.81 -10.69 0.59
N PHE A 155 0.23 -11.38 1.03
CA PHE A 155 0.37 -12.84 0.98
C PHE A 155 1.00 -13.30 2.30
N ARG A 156 0.47 -14.36 2.89
CA ARG A 156 0.99 -14.95 4.13
C ARG A 156 0.63 -16.42 4.12
N ARG A 157 1.63 -17.29 3.98
CA ARG A 157 1.44 -18.75 3.98
C ARG A 157 2.52 -19.39 4.84
N PRO A 158 2.16 -20.21 5.84
CA PRO A 158 3.14 -21.03 6.54
C PRO A 158 3.64 -22.15 5.62
N ARG A 159 4.78 -22.76 5.96
CA ARG A 159 5.44 -23.83 5.19
C ARG A 159 4.53 -25.05 4.95
N GLU A 160 3.60 -25.30 5.85
CA GLU A 160 2.65 -26.41 5.83
C GLU A 160 1.54 -26.17 4.81
N GLN A 161 1.27 -24.90 4.47
CA GLN A 161 0.19 -24.47 3.59
C GLN A 161 0.72 -23.68 2.38
N CYS A 162 1.80 -24.17 1.78
CA CYS A 162 2.39 -23.59 0.57
C CYS A 162 1.35 -23.41 -0.54
N GLN A 163 1.53 -22.37 -1.35
CA GLN A 163 0.88 -22.27 -2.64
C GLN A 163 1.74 -22.98 -3.69
N ARG A 164 1.16 -23.94 -4.41
CA ARG A 164 1.82 -24.58 -5.55
C ARG A 164 1.66 -23.72 -6.81
N LEU A 165 2.78 -23.28 -7.37
CA LEU A 165 2.87 -22.61 -8.66
C LEU A 165 3.41 -23.60 -9.70
N THR A 166 2.70 -23.77 -10.81
CA THR A 166 2.98 -24.88 -11.73
C THR A 166 3.94 -24.53 -12.87
N SER A 167 3.97 -23.25 -13.27
CA SER A 167 4.75 -22.78 -14.41
C SER A 167 4.89 -21.26 -14.38
N LEU A 168 5.69 -20.70 -15.28
CA LEU A 168 5.82 -19.25 -15.44
C LEU A 168 4.49 -18.57 -15.79
N GLN A 169 3.60 -19.25 -16.51
CA GLN A 169 2.28 -18.76 -16.89
C GLN A 169 1.27 -18.79 -15.72
N ASP A 170 1.50 -19.62 -14.71
CA ASP A 170 0.69 -19.78 -13.49
C ASP A 170 1.57 -19.53 -12.25
N SER A 171 2.15 -18.33 -12.22
CA SER A 171 3.16 -17.89 -11.25
C SER A 171 2.66 -16.78 -10.31
N LEU A 172 1.38 -16.44 -10.38
CA LEU A 172 0.73 -15.42 -9.55
C LEU A 172 0.51 -15.94 -8.13
N LEU A 173 0.90 -15.16 -7.13
CA LEU A 173 0.56 -15.42 -5.75
C LEU A 173 -0.92 -15.14 -5.50
N GLU A 174 -1.57 -16.01 -4.73
CA GLU A 174 -2.95 -15.83 -4.26
C GLU A 174 -2.94 -14.81 -3.12
N LEU A 175 -3.06 -13.54 -3.51
CA LEU A 175 -3.10 -12.43 -2.56
C LEU A 175 -4.41 -12.48 -1.76
N THR A 176 -4.31 -12.27 -0.46
CA THR A 176 -5.43 -12.23 0.49
C THR A 176 -5.67 -10.84 1.07
N GLY A 177 -4.74 -9.93 0.86
CA GLY A 177 -4.89 -8.53 1.22
C GLY A 177 -4.58 -7.57 0.07
N PRO A 178 -4.53 -6.26 0.38
CA PRO A 178 -4.44 -5.72 1.73
C PRO A 178 -5.78 -5.80 2.49
N SER A 179 -5.70 -5.76 3.82
CA SER A 179 -6.86 -5.80 4.73
C SER A 179 -7.60 -4.46 4.86
N ARG A 180 -6.90 -3.37 4.51
CA ARG A 180 -7.36 -1.98 4.38
C ARG A 180 -6.55 -1.30 3.28
N ALA A 181 -6.96 -0.15 2.77
CA ALA A 181 -6.16 0.58 1.80
C ALA A 181 -4.79 0.97 2.39
N VAL A 182 -3.78 1.01 1.51
CA VAL A 182 -2.43 1.46 1.85
C VAL A 182 -2.36 2.97 1.59
N LEU A 183 -2.07 3.73 2.65
CA LEU A 183 -2.02 5.19 2.59
C LEU A 183 -0.66 5.65 2.07
N LEU A 184 -0.65 6.62 1.15
CA LEU A 184 0.54 7.27 0.63
C LEU A 184 0.76 8.64 1.30
N LEU A 185 0.74 8.66 2.63
CA LEU A 185 1.12 9.84 3.41
C LEU A 185 2.65 10.00 3.43
N ASP A 186 3.33 8.92 3.77
CA ASP A 186 4.79 8.78 3.68
C ASP A 186 5.14 7.63 2.72
N HIS A 187 6.44 7.38 2.53
CA HIS A 187 6.92 6.29 1.68
C HIS A 187 6.53 4.93 2.25
N PRO A 188 5.58 4.17 1.65
CA PRO A 188 5.31 2.82 2.12
C PRO A 188 6.48 1.89 1.79
N ALA A 189 6.71 0.91 2.66
CA ALA A 189 7.71 -0.13 2.47
C ALA A 189 7.02 -1.44 2.05
N PHE A 190 7.43 -1.98 0.90
CA PHE A 190 7.08 -3.34 0.49
C PHE A 190 8.10 -4.31 1.05
N GLU A 191 7.61 -5.36 1.72
CA GLU A 191 8.40 -6.42 2.33
C GLU A 191 8.07 -7.73 1.62
N ILE A 192 9.11 -8.44 1.17
CA ILE A 192 8.99 -9.74 0.51
C ILE A 192 9.96 -10.70 1.20
N ASP A 193 9.44 -11.73 1.85
CA ASP A 193 10.21 -12.87 2.37
C ASP A 193 9.52 -14.16 1.94
N LEU A 194 9.94 -14.67 0.78
CA LEU A 194 9.37 -15.84 0.13
C LEU A 194 10.42 -16.94 0.02
N LYS A 195 9.98 -18.17 0.27
CA LYS A 195 10.79 -19.38 0.20
C LYS A 195 10.09 -20.45 -0.64
N VAL A 196 10.87 -21.31 -1.27
CA VAL A 196 10.41 -22.54 -1.90
C VAL A 196 10.71 -23.69 -0.96
N LYS A 197 9.67 -24.46 -0.64
CA LYS A 197 9.74 -25.63 0.23
C LYS A 197 10.58 -26.75 -0.39
N GLY A 198 11.62 -27.18 0.34
CA GLY A 198 12.37 -28.41 0.13
C GLY A 198 11.72 -29.60 0.84
N LYS A 199 12.37 -30.78 0.85
CA LYS A 199 11.83 -31.92 1.58
C LYS A 199 11.87 -31.64 3.08
N GLU A 200 13.03 -31.22 3.54
CA GLU A 200 13.29 -30.75 4.90
C GLU A 200 13.46 -29.23 4.91
N GLU A 201 13.29 -28.60 6.08
CA GLU A 201 13.42 -27.13 6.21
C GLU A 201 14.83 -26.64 5.85
N SER A 202 15.87 -27.43 6.14
CA SER A 202 17.25 -27.13 5.74
C SER A 202 17.47 -27.13 4.22
N GLU A 203 16.56 -27.72 3.45
CA GLU A 203 16.60 -27.74 1.98
C GLU A 203 15.77 -26.60 1.36
N ASP A 204 15.07 -25.80 2.18
CA ASP A 204 14.27 -24.70 1.68
C ASP A 204 15.16 -23.64 1.02
N LYS A 205 14.68 -23.09 -0.10
CA LYS A 205 15.42 -22.11 -0.89
C LYS A 205 14.77 -20.77 -0.79
N VAL A 206 15.56 -19.73 -0.53
CA VAL A 206 15.08 -18.35 -0.60
C VAL A 206 14.67 -18.06 -2.04
N LEU A 207 13.40 -17.73 -2.23
CA LEU A 207 12.87 -17.28 -3.51
C LEU A 207 13.16 -15.79 -3.68
N CYS A 208 12.80 -14.98 -2.68
CA CYS A 208 13.09 -13.55 -2.61
C CYS A 208 13.05 -13.12 -1.14
N CYS A 209 14.07 -12.39 -0.67
CA CYS A 209 14.11 -11.79 0.66
C CYS A 209 14.62 -10.36 0.51
N ASP A 210 13.71 -9.41 0.35
CA ASP A 210 14.05 -8.02 0.04
C ASP A 210 12.96 -7.03 0.51
N VAL A 211 13.35 -5.77 0.61
CA VAL A 211 12.49 -4.65 0.99
C VAL A 211 12.75 -3.47 0.06
N PHE A 212 11.68 -2.81 -0.40
CA PHE A 212 11.82 -1.57 -1.15
C PHE A 212 10.77 -0.54 -0.73
N GLY A 213 11.18 0.72 -0.68
CA GLY A 213 10.28 1.85 -0.49
C GLY A 213 9.70 2.34 -1.81
N TYR A 214 8.47 2.85 -1.78
CA TYR A 214 7.91 3.64 -2.86
C TYR A 214 7.94 5.13 -2.48
N ASN A 215 8.69 5.94 -3.23
CA ASN A 215 8.74 7.38 -3.01
C ASN A 215 7.55 8.06 -3.70
N ASN A 216 6.42 8.11 -3.01
CA ASN A 216 5.21 8.82 -3.44
C ASN A 216 5.36 10.36 -3.35
N ILE A 217 6.19 10.88 -2.43
CA ILE A 217 6.32 12.32 -2.19
C ILE A 217 6.96 13.05 -3.37
N ALA A 218 7.81 12.37 -4.15
CA ALA A 218 8.38 12.93 -5.37
C ALA A 218 7.37 13.08 -6.53
N TYR A 219 6.16 12.54 -6.38
CA TYR A 219 5.12 12.65 -7.40
C TYR A 219 4.40 13.99 -7.31
N ASN A 220 4.58 14.83 -8.34
CA ASN A 220 3.93 16.15 -8.47
C ASN A 220 2.83 16.17 -9.54
N GLY A 221 2.27 15.01 -9.89
CA GLY A 221 1.22 14.92 -10.91
C GLY A 221 -0.16 14.73 -10.28
N ASP A 222 -1.20 14.98 -11.09
CA ASP A 222 -2.60 14.87 -10.64
C ASP A 222 -3.30 13.58 -11.12
N ALA A 223 -2.57 12.71 -11.82
CA ALA A 223 -3.13 11.52 -12.45
C ALA A 223 -2.75 10.24 -11.68
N SER A 224 -3.70 9.33 -11.51
CA SER A 224 -3.38 7.96 -11.08
C SER A 224 -2.58 7.22 -12.15
N TYR A 225 -1.64 6.35 -11.74
CA TYR A 225 -0.83 5.57 -12.69
C TYR A 225 -0.37 4.22 -12.11
N ALA A 226 -0.26 3.22 -12.99
CA ALA A 226 0.25 1.90 -12.65
C ALA A 226 1.78 1.83 -12.78
N ILE A 227 2.41 1.06 -11.90
CA ILE A 227 3.84 0.83 -11.80
C ILE A 227 4.08 -0.68 -11.77
N THR A 228 5.08 -1.13 -12.52
CA THR A 228 5.63 -2.48 -12.40
C THR A 228 7.03 -2.39 -11.82
N LYS A 229 7.25 -3.06 -10.69
CA LYS A 229 8.56 -3.20 -10.04
C LYS A 229 9.02 -4.65 -10.15
N VAL A 230 10.25 -4.85 -10.59
CA VAL A 230 10.90 -6.17 -10.59
C VAL A 230 11.99 -6.15 -9.52
N ILE A 231 11.96 -7.15 -8.65
CA ILE A 231 12.91 -7.40 -7.58
C ILE A 231 13.68 -8.67 -7.97
N SER A 232 14.96 -8.52 -8.28
CA SER A 232 15.81 -9.64 -8.68
C SER A 232 16.57 -10.18 -7.48
N SER A 233 16.63 -11.49 -7.36
CA SER A 233 17.49 -12.24 -6.44
C SER A 233 18.39 -13.18 -7.24
N ASP A 234 19.29 -13.88 -6.57
CA ASP A 234 20.27 -14.77 -7.25
C ASP A 234 19.61 -15.84 -8.11
N TYR A 235 18.47 -16.38 -7.64
CA TYR A 235 17.80 -17.54 -8.24
C TYR A 235 16.42 -17.24 -8.84
N SER A 236 15.92 -16.01 -8.69
CA SER A 236 14.57 -15.65 -9.13
C SER A 236 14.40 -14.15 -9.35
N ALA A 237 13.29 -13.77 -9.99
CA ALA A 237 12.82 -12.40 -9.99
C ALA A 237 11.34 -12.37 -9.63
N ILE A 238 10.96 -11.49 -8.70
CA ILE A 238 9.57 -11.22 -8.33
C ILE A 238 9.13 -9.94 -9.02
N GLU A 239 7.99 -9.99 -9.70
CA GLU A 239 7.35 -8.80 -10.26
C GLU A 239 6.13 -8.44 -9.43
N VAL A 240 6.10 -7.18 -8.98
CA VAL A 240 4.99 -6.57 -8.26
C VAL A 240 4.40 -5.50 -9.16
N LYS A 241 3.08 -5.55 -9.38
CA LYS A 241 2.35 -4.51 -10.09
C LYS A 241 1.35 -3.85 -9.16
N PHE A 242 1.44 -2.54 -9.05
CA PHE A 242 0.60 -1.71 -8.19
C PHE A 242 0.30 -0.38 -8.89
N ALA A 243 -0.59 0.44 -8.34
CA ALA A 243 -0.84 1.80 -8.80
C ALA A 243 -0.74 2.79 -7.66
N HIS A 244 -0.26 3.98 -7.99
CA HIS A 244 -0.54 5.19 -7.23
C HIS A 244 -1.92 5.69 -7.68
N VAL A 245 -2.85 5.81 -6.73
CA VAL A 245 -4.20 6.31 -6.99
C VAL A 245 -4.39 7.61 -6.21
N THR A 246 -4.53 8.72 -6.94
CA THR A 246 -4.58 10.07 -6.39
C THR A 246 -5.96 10.39 -5.79
N CYS A 247 -6.01 11.14 -4.69
CA CYS A 247 -7.25 11.60 -4.05
C CYS A 247 -8.33 10.50 -4.00
N SER A 248 -8.04 9.41 -3.29
CA SER A 248 -8.78 8.16 -3.40
C SER A 248 -9.58 7.82 -2.14
N LEU A 249 -10.49 6.86 -2.32
CA LEU A 249 -11.38 6.32 -1.32
C LEU A 249 -11.19 4.80 -1.26
N GLU A 250 -11.27 4.24 -0.06
CA GLU A 250 -11.35 2.81 0.13
C GLU A 250 -12.75 2.31 -0.25
N ALA A 251 -12.79 1.27 -1.07
CA ALA A 251 -13.98 0.50 -1.40
C ALA A 251 -13.81 -0.92 -0.88
N THR A 252 -14.60 -1.26 0.14
CA THR A 252 -14.67 -2.62 0.67
C THR A 252 -15.88 -3.34 0.10
N ILE A 253 -15.61 -4.39 -0.68
CA ILE A 253 -16.61 -5.22 -1.35
C ILE A 253 -16.96 -6.42 -0.49
N SER A 254 -18.26 -6.66 -0.33
CA SER A 254 -18.80 -7.90 0.19
C SER A 254 -19.88 -8.45 -0.74
N ILE A 255 -19.97 -9.77 -0.82
CA ILE A 255 -20.98 -10.46 -1.61
C ILE A 255 -21.73 -11.45 -0.73
N ARG A 256 -23.05 -11.43 -0.85
CA ARG A 256 -23.94 -12.39 -0.20
C ARG A 256 -24.81 -13.09 -1.23
N MET A 257 -24.83 -14.42 -1.19
CA MET A 257 -25.80 -15.22 -1.91
C MET A 257 -27.16 -15.10 -1.21
N THR A 258 -28.14 -14.54 -1.91
CA THR A 258 -29.49 -14.29 -1.36
C THR A 258 -30.52 -15.31 -1.79
N ASN A 259 -30.24 -16.03 -2.87
CA ASN A 259 -31.08 -17.09 -3.41
C ASN A 259 -30.24 -17.99 -4.32
N GLY A 260 -30.65 -19.25 -4.48
CA GLY A 260 -30.07 -20.21 -5.42
C GLY A 260 -29.04 -21.15 -4.80
N SER A 261 -28.16 -21.67 -5.65
CA SER A 261 -27.13 -22.66 -5.31
C SER A 261 -25.73 -22.11 -5.59
N ASN A 262 -24.75 -22.57 -4.81
CA ASN A 262 -23.32 -22.28 -4.97
C ASN A 262 -22.62 -23.17 -6.00
N ASN A 263 -23.35 -24.08 -6.67
CA ASN A 263 -22.85 -25.02 -7.68
C ASN A 263 -22.48 -24.34 -9.03
N PHE A 264 -21.57 -23.37 -8.96
CA PHE A 264 -20.99 -22.65 -10.09
C PHE A 264 -19.54 -22.29 -9.77
N TRP A 265 -18.74 -22.07 -10.81
CA TRP A 265 -17.43 -21.44 -10.65
C TRP A 265 -17.57 -19.95 -10.93
N ALA A 266 -16.71 -19.13 -10.33
CA ALA A 266 -16.72 -17.69 -10.55
C ALA A 266 -15.34 -17.07 -10.52
N ARG A 267 -15.19 -16.00 -11.29
CA ARG A 267 -14.09 -15.05 -11.23
C ARG A 267 -14.67 -13.64 -11.08
N LEU A 268 -14.39 -13.02 -9.95
CA LEU A 268 -14.78 -11.65 -9.64
C LEU A 268 -13.55 -10.74 -9.69
N THR A 269 -13.68 -9.64 -10.41
CA THR A 269 -12.63 -8.63 -10.54
C THR A 269 -13.16 -7.25 -10.20
N ALA A 270 -12.26 -6.38 -9.76
CA ALA A 270 -12.52 -4.97 -9.53
C ALA A 270 -11.48 -4.13 -10.28
N ARG A 271 -11.88 -2.98 -10.80
CA ARG A 271 -10.94 -1.98 -11.35
C ARG A 271 -11.46 -0.57 -11.13
N THR A 272 -10.54 0.36 -10.88
CA THR A 272 -10.80 1.78 -11.11
C THR A 272 -10.67 2.08 -12.60
N VAL A 273 -11.57 2.91 -13.13
CA VAL A 273 -11.65 3.19 -14.58
C VAL A 273 -10.38 3.85 -15.12
N SER A 274 -9.75 4.74 -14.35
CA SER A 274 -8.55 5.51 -14.78
C SER A 274 -7.32 4.64 -15.00
N ILE A 275 -7.14 3.58 -14.21
CA ILE A 275 -6.01 2.66 -14.33
C ILE A 275 -6.31 1.52 -15.29
N GLY A 276 -7.54 0.99 -15.28
CA GLY A 276 -7.98 -0.11 -16.15
C GLY A 276 -7.45 -1.51 -15.76
N GLU A 277 -6.42 -1.59 -14.92
CA GLU A 277 -5.92 -2.85 -14.36
C GLU A 277 -6.91 -3.49 -13.39
N LYS A 278 -7.04 -4.82 -13.44
CA LYS A 278 -7.99 -5.58 -12.64
C LYS A 278 -7.32 -6.16 -11.40
N VAL A 279 -7.95 -5.95 -10.25
CA VAL A 279 -7.74 -6.70 -9.01
C VAL A 279 -8.65 -7.91 -9.04
N VAL A 280 -8.12 -9.09 -8.72
CA VAL A 280 -8.92 -10.31 -8.55
C VAL A 280 -9.41 -10.36 -7.11
N LEU A 281 -10.73 -10.34 -6.92
CA LEU A 281 -11.37 -10.44 -5.61
C LEU A 281 -11.70 -11.90 -5.25
N LEU A 282 -12.01 -12.70 -6.27
CA LEU A 282 -12.29 -14.13 -6.16
C LEU A 282 -11.91 -14.79 -7.49
N ASP A 283 -11.21 -15.92 -7.44
CA ASP A 283 -11.07 -16.84 -8.57
C ASP A 283 -11.14 -18.28 -8.05
N THR A 284 -12.24 -18.98 -8.34
CA THR A 284 -12.40 -20.37 -7.89
C THR A 284 -11.59 -21.36 -8.73
N ARG A 285 -11.00 -20.93 -9.86
CA ARG A 285 -10.25 -21.75 -10.80
C ARG A 285 -11.04 -22.99 -11.26
N GLY A 286 -12.32 -22.80 -11.57
CA GLY A 286 -13.22 -23.87 -12.00
C GLY A 286 -13.79 -24.75 -10.87
N ARG A 287 -13.52 -24.41 -9.61
CA ARG A 287 -14.13 -25.06 -8.44
C ARG A 287 -15.43 -24.35 -8.03
N GLU A 288 -16.20 -25.05 -7.21
CA GLU A 288 -17.42 -24.51 -6.61
C GLU A 288 -17.11 -23.26 -5.75
N VAL A 289 -18.01 -22.27 -5.79
CA VAL A 289 -17.91 -21.09 -4.93
C VAL A 289 -18.15 -21.47 -3.48
N SER A 290 -17.23 -21.06 -2.60
CA SER A 290 -17.37 -21.22 -1.16
C SER A 290 -18.30 -20.15 -0.58
N VAL A 291 -19.37 -20.60 0.07
CA VAL A 291 -20.38 -19.74 0.70
C VAL A 291 -20.57 -20.21 2.15
N ARG A 292 -20.57 -19.26 3.08
CA ARG A 292 -20.79 -19.50 4.52
C ARG A 292 -22.27 -19.73 4.82
N ASP A 293 -22.56 -20.23 6.02
CA ASP A 293 -23.93 -20.49 6.50
C ASP A 293 -24.84 -19.25 6.50
N ASP A 294 -24.27 -18.04 6.61
CA ASP A 294 -24.98 -16.75 6.55
C ASP A 294 -25.15 -16.21 5.11
N GLY A 295 -24.74 -17.01 4.10
CA GLY A 295 -24.77 -16.66 2.69
C GLY A 295 -23.59 -15.79 2.22
N GLN A 296 -22.65 -15.42 3.09
CA GLN A 296 -21.48 -14.64 2.68
C GLN A 296 -20.59 -15.47 1.76
N VAL A 297 -20.21 -14.91 0.61
CA VAL A 297 -19.23 -15.52 -0.29
C VAL A 297 -17.82 -15.25 0.25
N ASP A 298 -16.98 -16.29 0.30
CA ASP A 298 -15.58 -16.17 0.69
C ASP A 298 -14.76 -15.54 -0.43
N LEU A 299 -14.51 -14.24 -0.33
CA LEU A 299 -13.61 -13.52 -1.21
C LEU A 299 -12.15 -13.74 -0.78
N GLN A 300 -11.25 -13.80 -1.75
CA GLN A 300 -9.80 -13.78 -1.50
C GLN A 300 -9.38 -12.39 -1.05
N ARG A 301 -9.93 -11.34 -1.66
CA ARG A 301 -9.70 -9.93 -1.33
C ARG A 301 -11.02 -9.17 -1.34
N SER A 302 -11.16 -8.21 -0.44
CA SER A 302 -12.34 -7.36 -0.36
C SER A 302 -12.04 -5.88 -0.55
N VAL A 303 -10.78 -5.43 -0.41
CA VAL A 303 -10.43 -4.01 -0.44
C VAL A 303 -9.78 -3.63 -1.77
N VAL A 304 -10.30 -2.54 -2.36
CA VAL A 304 -9.70 -1.81 -3.47
C VAL A 304 -9.80 -0.31 -3.23
N VAL A 305 -9.05 0.49 -3.99
CA VAL A 305 -9.09 1.95 -3.94
C VAL A 305 -9.58 2.56 -5.25
N VAL A 306 -10.29 3.67 -5.14
CA VAL A 306 -10.92 4.35 -6.27
C VAL A 306 -10.79 5.85 -6.07
N GLU A 307 -10.41 6.58 -7.11
CA GLU A 307 -10.37 8.05 -7.08
C GLU A 307 -11.74 8.61 -6.66
N GLU A 308 -11.76 9.71 -5.91
CA GLU A 308 -12.98 10.29 -5.33
C GLU A 308 -14.05 10.62 -6.39
N GLN A 309 -13.62 11.15 -7.54
CA GLN A 309 -14.50 11.44 -8.69
C GLN A 309 -14.58 10.29 -9.70
N GLY A 310 -13.93 9.17 -9.38
CA GLY A 310 -13.82 7.99 -10.20
C GLY A 310 -15.02 7.05 -10.09
N LYS A 311 -14.84 5.88 -10.71
CA LYS A 311 -15.82 4.80 -10.71
C LYS A 311 -15.13 3.46 -10.49
N LEU A 312 -15.75 2.64 -9.67
CA LEU A 312 -15.42 1.23 -9.51
C LEU A 312 -16.19 0.43 -10.56
N VAL A 313 -15.51 -0.44 -11.28
CA VAL A 313 -16.13 -1.45 -12.15
C VAL A 313 -15.86 -2.82 -11.55
N LEU A 314 -16.92 -3.54 -11.20
CA LEU A 314 -16.87 -4.94 -10.82
C LEU A 314 -17.19 -5.79 -12.04
N GLY A 315 -16.27 -6.68 -12.42
CA GLY A 315 -16.48 -7.67 -13.47
C GLY A 315 -16.76 -9.03 -12.85
N PHE A 316 -17.83 -9.67 -13.29
CA PHE A 316 -18.26 -10.98 -12.82
C PHE A 316 -18.34 -11.95 -13.99
N GLU A 317 -17.53 -12.99 -13.93
CA GLU A 317 -17.55 -14.11 -14.87
C GLU A 317 -17.89 -15.38 -14.10
N ALA A 318 -18.86 -16.15 -14.58
CA ALA A 318 -19.26 -17.37 -13.90
C ALA A 318 -19.89 -18.37 -14.87
N ALA A 319 -19.79 -19.66 -14.55
CA ALA A 319 -20.58 -20.68 -15.23
C ALA A 319 -20.99 -21.79 -14.27
N GLN A 320 -22.17 -22.37 -14.52
CA GLN A 320 -22.65 -23.50 -13.74
C GLN A 320 -21.72 -24.71 -13.87
N LEU A 321 -21.56 -25.42 -12.75
CA LEU A 321 -20.91 -26.72 -12.73
C LEU A 321 -21.98 -27.78 -13.06
N GLY A 322 -21.77 -28.53 -14.13
CA GLY A 322 -22.70 -29.57 -14.57
C GLY A 322 -22.00 -30.90 -14.84
N ASP A 323 -22.75 -31.99 -14.79
CA ASP A 323 -22.26 -33.35 -15.09
C ASP A 323 -21.95 -33.56 -16.59
N ASN A 324 -22.52 -32.74 -17.48
CA ASN A 324 -22.35 -32.84 -18.93
C ASN A 324 -21.78 -31.53 -19.48
N ALA A 325 -20.55 -31.58 -19.99
CA ALA A 325 -19.70 -30.48 -20.43
C ALA A 325 -20.20 -29.63 -21.62
N GLN A 326 -21.49 -29.68 -21.97
CA GLN A 326 -22.02 -29.10 -23.22
C GLN A 326 -23.10 -28.03 -23.06
N SER A 327 -23.44 -27.62 -21.83
CA SER A 327 -24.28 -26.43 -21.62
C SER A 327 -24.04 -25.79 -20.25
N SER A 328 -22.82 -25.32 -19.97
CA SER A 328 -22.66 -24.35 -18.89
C SER A 328 -23.02 -22.96 -19.41
N ILE A 329 -24.10 -22.37 -18.89
CA ILE A 329 -24.42 -20.97 -19.18
C ILE A 329 -23.28 -20.13 -18.61
N THR A 330 -22.57 -19.42 -19.48
CA THR A 330 -21.51 -18.50 -19.08
C THR A 330 -22.12 -17.11 -18.92
N ALA A 331 -22.13 -16.60 -17.70
CA ALA A 331 -22.46 -15.22 -17.38
C ALA A 331 -21.18 -14.39 -17.41
N SER A 332 -21.22 -13.23 -18.07
CA SER A 332 -20.17 -12.23 -18.06
C SER A 332 -20.82 -10.87 -17.96
N GLU A 333 -20.78 -10.29 -16.76
CA GLU A 333 -21.45 -9.03 -16.44
C GLU A 333 -20.45 -8.02 -15.87
N GLU A 334 -20.69 -6.74 -16.11
CA GLU A 334 -19.97 -5.67 -15.44
C GLU A 334 -20.97 -4.76 -14.72
N MET A 335 -20.61 -4.32 -13.52
CA MET A 335 -21.38 -3.40 -12.72
C MET A 335 -20.51 -2.21 -12.32
N THR A 336 -21.05 -1.00 -12.48
CA THR A 336 -20.30 0.22 -12.20
C THR A 336 -20.92 0.97 -11.03
N PHE A 337 -20.08 1.37 -10.08
CA PHE A 337 -20.44 2.23 -8.97
C PHE A 337 -19.65 3.54 -9.05
N ARG A 338 -20.33 4.68 -8.82
CA ARG A 338 -19.63 5.95 -8.59
C ARG A 338 -19.08 5.95 -7.16
N ALA A 339 -17.84 6.41 -7.01
CA ALA A 339 -17.22 6.53 -5.70
C ALA A 339 -17.96 7.55 -4.81
N ARG A 340 -17.91 7.33 -3.50
CA ARG A 340 -18.60 8.13 -2.48
C ARG A 340 -17.72 8.23 -1.26
N SER A 341 -17.62 9.39 -0.62
CA SER A 341 -16.72 9.56 0.54
C SER A 341 -17.13 8.73 1.78
N ALA A 342 -18.37 8.25 1.83
CA ALA A 342 -18.90 7.39 2.89
C ALA A 342 -20.12 6.58 2.39
N LEU A 343 -20.72 5.81 3.30
CA LEU A 343 -21.92 5.01 3.10
C LEU A 343 -21.71 3.83 2.15
N ARG A 344 -22.82 3.20 1.75
CA ARG A 344 -22.81 1.98 0.96
C ARG A 344 -23.51 2.16 -0.39
N SER A 345 -23.02 1.44 -1.38
CA SER A 345 -23.67 1.22 -2.66
C SER A 345 -23.99 -0.26 -2.80
N GLU A 346 -25.12 -0.58 -3.42
CA GLU A 346 -25.60 -1.95 -3.55
C GLU A 346 -25.95 -2.29 -4.99
N GLY A 347 -25.82 -3.57 -5.32
CA GLY A 347 -26.13 -4.11 -6.64
C GLY A 347 -26.36 -5.60 -6.59
N ASN A 348 -26.70 -6.22 -7.73
CA ASN A 348 -26.89 -7.66 -7.80
C ASN A 348 -26.32 -8.22 -9.09
N PHE A 349 -25.55 -9.31 -9.00
CA PHE A 349 -25.27 -10.19 -10.13
C PHE A 349 -26.30 -11.33 -10.14
N VAL A 350 -26.65 -11.78 -11.33
CA VAL A 350 -27.58 -12.90 -11.50
C VAL A 350 -26.94 -13.95 -12.39
N ILE A 351 -26.90 -15.18 -11.90
CA ILE A 351 -26.53 -16.35 -12.71
C ILE A 351 -27.69 -17.36 -12.65
N GLU A 352 -28.44 -17.43 -13.74
CA GLU A 352 -29.70 -18.18 -13.83
C GLU A 352 -30.69 -17.86 -12.70
N SER A 353 -30.80 -18.75 -11.71
CA SER A 353 -31.68 -18.60 -10.54
C SER A 353 -30.93 -18.12 -9.29
N THR A 354 -29.60 -18.13 -9.32
CA THR A 354 -28.76 -17.67 -8.22
C THR A 354 -28.59 -16.15 -8.26
N ARG A 355 -28.82 -15.51 -7.12
CA ARG A 355 -28.75 -14.05 -6.96
C ARG A 355 -27.68 -13.68 -5.93
N LEU A 356 -26.69 -12.93 -6.37
CA LEU A 356 -25.58 -12.45 -5.56
C LEU A 356 -25.77 -10.96 -5.29
N HIS A 357 -26.06 -10.62 -4.04
CA HIS A 357 -26.13 -9.25 -3.58
C HIS A 357 -24.72 -8.72 -3.31
N VAL A 358 -24.38 -7.63 -3.97
CA VAL A 358 -23.09 -6.95 -3.86
C VAL A 358 -23.28 -5.70 -3.03
N LEU A 359 -22.40 -5.51 -2.05
CA LEU A 359 -22.36 -4.33 -1.21
C LEU A 359 -20.95 -3.75 -1.23
N VAL A 360 -20.85 -2.49 -1.65
CA VAL A 360 -19.61 -1.71 -1.63
C VAL A 360 -19.71 -0.68 -0.52
N ALA A 361 -18.92 -0.85 0.53
CA ALA A 361 -18.77 0.11 1.60
C ALA A 361 -17.64 1.07 1.27
N TRP A 362 -17.96 2.36 1.25
CA TRP A 362 -17.00 3.40 0.94
C TRP A 362 -16.50 4.08 2.20
N SER A 363 -15.21 4.40 2.23
CA SER A 363 -14.59 5.10 3.35
C SER A 363 -13.51 6.03 2.83
N VAL A 364 -13.49 7.27 3.34
CA VAL A 364 -12.25 8.06 3.36
C VAL A 364 -11.21 7.37 4.22
N LEU A 365 -9.95 7.67 3.94
CA LEU A 365 -8.85 7.20 4.76
C LEU A 365 -8.53 8.23 5.86
N PRO A 366 -8.11 7.73 7.03
CA PRO A 366 -7.78 8.53 8.21
C PRO A 366 -6.51 9.37 8.05
#